data_AF-A0A351MUS7-F1
#
_entry.id   AF-A0A351MUS7-F1
#
_cell.length_a   1.000
_cell.length_b   1.000
_cell.length_c   1.000
_cell.angle_alpha   90.00
_cell.angle_beta   90.00
_cell.angle_gamma   90.00
#
_symmetry.space_group_name_H-M   'P 1'
#
loop_
_entity.id
_entity.type
_entity.pdbx_description
1 polymer ?
#
loop_
_entity_poly.entity_id
_entity_poly.type
_entity_poly.pdbx_seq_one_letter_code
_entity_poly.pdbx_strand_id
1 'polypeptide(L)'
;MPNPRPANRSYSTESLEWWNAGIPEDWEKAFRKKDLAEGRRLYAEGAIRSLELRTDAAEAVAKTDTQTVRSVLEVNKGVLQWRTSLPEEENGAPFAVASIYEVEELIADELDPLGE
;
A
#
# COMPACT_ATOMS: atom_id res chain seq x y z
N MET A 1 -6.29 -7.98 -21.80
CA MET A 1 -5.31 -6.96 -21.41
C MET A 1 -4.16 -7.70 -20.75
N PRO A 2 -2.87 -7.33 -20.98
CA PRO A 2 -1.80 -7.94 -20.21
C PRO A 2 -2.05 -7.64 -18.73
N ASN A 3 -1.95 -8.65 -17.88
CA ASN A 3 -2.05 -8.45 -16.43
C ASN A 3 -0.97 -7.44 -16.03
N PRO A 4 -1.29 -6.37 -15.27
CA PRO A 4 -0.24 -5.49 -14.77
C PRO A 4 0.79 -6.34 -14.03
N ARG A 5 2.07 -6.09 -14.28
CA ARG A 5 3.13 -6.77 -13.53
C ARG A 5 3.01 -6.34 -12.06
N PRO A 6 3.14 -7.28 -11.10
CA PRO A 6 3.19 -6.92 -9.69
C PRO A 6 4.31 -5.90 -9.44
N ALA A 7 4.18 -5.06 -8.41
CA ALA A 7 5.19 -4.06 -8.10
C ALA A 7 6.55 -4.72 -7.84
N ASN A 8 7.63 -3.95 -8.00
CA ASN A 8 8.93 -4.39 -7.49
C ASN A 8 8.93 -4.27 -5.96
N ARG A 9 8.94 -5.40 -5.25
CA ARG A 9 8.79 -5.47 -3.79
C ARG A 9 10.14 -5.81 -3.13
N SER A 10 10.52 -5.05 -2.11
CA SER A 10 11.66 -5.35 -1.23
C SER A 10 11.18 -5.44 0.22
N TYR A 11 11.57 -6.49 0.93
CA TYR A 11 11.14 -6.75 2.31
C TYR A 11 12.14 -7.68 3.01
N SER A 12 12.00 -7.80 4.34
CA SER A 12 12.61 -8.88 5.13
C SER A 12 11.49 -9.73 5.74
N THR A 13 11.80 -10.95 6.18
CA THR A 13 10.81 -11.77 6.92
C THR A 13 10.30 -11.05 8.16
N GLU A 14 11.18 -10.34 8.88
CA GLU A 14 10.82 -9.56 10.06
C GLU A 14 9.80 -8.45 9.72
N SER A 15 9.98 -7.73 8.60
CA SER A 15 9.01 -6.69 8.21
C SER A 15 7.67 -7.27 7.76
N LEU A 16 7.67 -8.40 7.06
CA LEU A 16 6.43 -9.11 6.71
C LEU A 16 5.63 -9.52 7.95
N GLU A 17 6.27 -10.21 8.90
CA GLU A 17 5.62 -10.65 10.14
C GLU A 17 5.09 -9.47 10.96
N TRP A 18 5.87 -8.39 11.04
CA TRP A 18 5.45 -7.16 11.73
C TRP A 18 4.18 -6.59 11.12
N TRP A 19 4.12 -6.44 9.80
CA TRP A 19 2.95 -5.85 9.13
C TRP A 19 1.74 -6.78 9.13
N ASN A 20 1.94 -8.09 8.98
CA ASN A 20 0.86 -9.07 9.10
C ASN A 20 0.17 -9.02 10.48
N ALA A 21 0.94 -8.80 11.55
CA ALA A 21 0.38 -8.64 12.90
C ALA A 21 -0.10 -7.21 13.20
N GLY A 22 0.39 -6.21 12.45
CA GLY A 22 0.25 -4.80 12.78
C GLY A 22 -0.88 -4.07 12.06
N ILE A 23 -1.22 -4.44 10.82
CA ILE A 23 -2.26 -3.74 10.04
C ILE A 23 -3.61 -3.86 10.74
N PRO A 24 -4.31 -2.75 11.05
CA PRO A 24 -5.64 -2.81 11.65
C PRO A 24 -6.66 -3.38 10.66
N GLU A 25 -7.47 -4.37 11.05
CA GLU A 25 -8.52 -4.96 10.19
C GLU A 25 -9.51 -3.92 9.62
N ASP A 26 -9.68 -2.79 10.31
CA ASP A 26 -10.59 -1.71 9.93
C ASP A 26 -9.89 -0.45 9.46
N TRP A 27 -8.65 -0.56 8.96
CA TRP A 27 -7.87 0.57 8.45
C TRP A 27 -8.63 1.41 7.41
N GLU A 28 -9.53 0.80 6.63
CA GLU A 28 -10.36 1.49 5.63
C GLU A 28 -11.20 2.63 6.25
N LYS A 29 -11.53 2.56 7.55
CA LYS A 29 -12.26 3.62 8.27
C LYS A 29 -11.49 4.94 8.36
N ALA A 30 -10.18 4.93 8.14
CA ALA A 30 -9.36 6.14 8.06
C ALA A 30 -9.60 6.95 6.78
N PHE A 31 -10.30 6.40 5.79
CA PHE A 31 -10.45 6.97 4.46
C PHE A 31 -11.92 7.28 4.10
N ARG A 32 -12.12 8.27 3.23
CA ARG A 32 -13.46 8.54 2.67
C ARG A 32 -13.80 7.46 1.64
N LYS A 33 -15.07 7.11 1.50
CA LYS A 33 -15.54 6.10 0.52
C LYS A 33 -15.05 6.33 -0.91
N LYS A 34 -15.00 7.60 -1.35
CA LYS A 34 -14.49 7.97 -2.68
C LYS A 34 -12.99 7.69 -2.83
N ASP A 35 -12.21 7.86 -1.76
CA ASP A 35 -10.77 7.65 -1.77
C ASP A 35 -10.47 6.15 -1.77
N LEU A 36 -11.27 5.34 -1.06
CA LEU A 36 -11.22 3.88 -1.11
C LEU A 36 -11.52 3.35 -2.53
N ALA A 37 -12.57 3.85 -3.16
CA ALA A 37 -12.95 3.43 -4.51
C ALA A 37 -11.84 3.77 -5.54
N GLU A 38 -11.28 4.97 -5.45
CA GLU A 38 -10.20 5.40 -6.34
C GLU A 38 -8.89 4.67 -6.06
N GLY A 39 -8.53 4.44 -4.79
CA GLY A 39 -7.35 3.68 -4.44
C GLY A 39 -7.42 2.23 -4.92
N ARG A 40 -8.61 1.60 -4.84
CA ARG A 40 -8.84 0.27 -5.42
C ARG A 40 -8.67 0.27 -6.95
N ARG A 41 -9.11 1.32 -7.63
CA ARG A 41 -8.89 1.49 -9.08
C ARG A 41 -7.40 1.60 -9.39
N LEU A 42 -6.67 2.46 -8.69
CA LEU A 42 -5.22 2.64 -8.86
C LEU A 42 -4.45 1.33 -8.64
N TYR A 43 -4.79 0.59 -7.58
CA TYR A 43 -4.22 -0.72 -7.30
C TYR A 43 -4.51 -1.72 -8.43
N ALA A 44 -5.78 -1.85 -8.86
CA ALA A 44 -6.18 -2.78 -9.93
C ALA A 44 -5.53 -2.45 -11.30
N GLU A 45 -5.21 -1.18 -11.56
CA GLU A 45 -4.48 -0.73 -12.75
C GLU A 45 -2.96 -0.96 -12.64
N GLY A 46 -2.48 -1.50 -11.52
CA GLY A 46 -1.07 -1.71 -11.22
C GLY A 46 -0.31 -0.39 -11.09
N ALA A 47 -0.94 0.66 -10.57
CA ALA A 47 -0.30 1.97 -10.43
C ALA A 47 0.91 1.91 -9.50
N ILE A 48 0.90 1.04 -8.49
CA ILE A 48 2.05 0.81 -7.60
C ILE A 48 3.16 0.11 -8.39
N ARG A 49 4.32 0.75 -8.49
CA ARG A 49 5.47 0.25 -9.27
C ARG A 49 6.58 -0.29 -8.40
N SER A 50 6.69 0.21 -7.17
CA SER A 50 7.58 -0.34 -6.17
C SER A 50 7.00 -0.22 -4.77
N LEU A 51 7.36 -1.17 -3.92
CA LEU A 51 7.04 -1.20 -2.50
C LEU A 51 8.28 -1.64 -1.73
N GLU A 52 8.72 -0.84 -0.77
CA GLU A 52 9.71 -1.24 0.23
C GLU A 52 9.01 -1.39 1.58
N LEU A 53 8.98 -2.62 2.12
CA LEU A 53 8.36 -2.95 3.40
C LEU A 53 9.44 -3.09 4.47
N ARG A 54 9.45 -2.16 5.43
CA ARG A 54 10.30 -2.19 6.63
C ARG A 54 9.42 -2.30 7.87
N THR A 55 9.99 -2.69 9.00
CA THR A 55 9.23 -2.82 10.26
C THR A 55 8.67 -1.49 10.76
N ASP A 56 9.30 -0.37 10.42
CA ASP A 56 8.88 0.97 10.83
C ASP A 56 7.94 1.66 9.83
N ALA A 57 8.04 1.32 8.55
CA ALA A 57 7.25 1.94 7.49
C ALA A 57 7.15 1.07 6.23
N ALA A 58 6.10 1.30 5.45
CA ALA A 58 5.98 0.84 4.07
C ALA A 58 6.09 2.05 3.13
N GLU A 59 7.04 2.03 2.21
CA GLU A 59 7.24 3.09 1.22
C GLU A 59 6.88 2.60 -0.18
N ALA A 60 5.87 3.21 -0.78
CA ALA A 60 5.40 2.86 -2.10
C ALA A 60 5.63 3.99 -3.11
N VAL A 61 5.88 3.63 -4.36
CA VAL A 61 5.92 4.56 -5.49
C VAL A 61 4.83 4.19 -6.46
N ALA A 62 3.85 5.08 -6.62
CA ALA A 62 2.81 4.98 -7.62
C ALA A 62 3.18 5.79 -8.86
N LYS A 63 2.88 5.25 -10.05
CA LYS A 63 3.03 5.94 -11.32
C LYS A 63 1.74 5.88 -12.12
N THR A 64 1.23 7.06 -12.43
CA THR A 64 0.08 7.30 -13.31
C THR A 64 0.55 7.96 -14.61
N ASP A 65 -0.36 8.21 -15.54
CA ASP A 65 -0.04 8.93 -16.79
C ASP A 65 0.41 10.37 -16.54
N THR A 66 -0.06 10.99 -15.45
CA THR A 66 0.15 12.41 -15.17
C THR A 66 1.22 12.66 -14.12
N GLN A 67 1.47 11.72 -13.20
CA GLN A 67 2.36 11.95 -12.07
C GLN A 67 2.94 10.69 -11.44
N THR A 68 4.03 10.90 -10.70
CA THR A 68 4.64 9.91 -9.79
C THR A 68 4.44 10.36 -8.35
N VAL A 69 3.86 9.51 -7.52
CA VAL A 69 3.54 9.81 -6.11
C VAL A 69 4.26 8.82 -5.22
N ARG A 70 4.94 9.33 -4.19
CA ARG A 70 5.47 8.49 -3.11
C ARG A 70 4.47 8.48 -1.96
N SER A 71 4.22 7.32 -1.40
CA SER A 71 3.40 7.13 -0.20
C SER A 71 4.28 6.51 0.89
N VAL A 72 4.11 6.98 2.12
CA VAL A 72 4.69 6.36 3.31
C VAL A 72 3.54 5.97 4.23
N LEU A 73 3.50 4.71 4.62
CA LEU A 73 2.53 4.13 5.56
C LEU A 73 3.28 3.72 6.82
N GLU A 74 2.70 4.02 7.99
CA GLU A 74 3.26 3.68 9.30
C GLU A 74 2.10 3.20 10.17
N VAL A 75 2.27 2.12 10.93
CA VAL A 75 1.27 1.74 11.95
C VAL A 75 1.79 2.09 13.33
N ASN A 76 1.10 2.99 14.02
CA ASN A 76 1.48 3.44 15.35
C ASN A 76 0.33 3.17 16.33
N LYS A 77 0.59 2.31 17.33
CA LYS A 77 -0.41 1.94 18.36
C LYS A 77 -1.73 1.44 17.76
N GLY A 78 -1.67 0.63 16.70
CA GLY A 78 -2.84 0.10 16.00
C GLY A 78 -3.60 1.13 15.16
N VAL A 79 -3.00 2.30 14.90
CA VAL A 79 -3.56 3.31 13.99
C VAL A 79 -2.68 3.41 12.77
N LEU A 80 -3.27 3.21 11.60
CA LEU A 80 -2.61 3.45 10.34
C LEU A 80 -2.47 4.97 10.12
N GLN A 81 -1.22 5.41 9.96
CA GLN A 81 -0.84 6.74 9.56
C GLN A 81 -0.28 6.68 8.14
N TRP A 82 -0.52 7.74 7.37
CA TRP A 82 -0.05 7.81 6.00
C TRP A 82 0.28 9.24 5.62
N ARG A 83 1.19 9.37 4.66
CA ARG A 83 1.54 10.63 4.02
C ARG A 83 1.93 10.36 2.58
N THR A 84 1.82 11.39 1.74
CA THR A 84 2.23 11.31 0.34
C THR A 84 3.15 12.47 -0.01
N SER A 85 3.86 12.35 -1.13
CA SER A 85 4.66 13.45 -1.69
C SER A 85 3.82 14.53 -2.38
N LEU A 86 2.50 14.40 -2.44
CA LEU A 86 1.62 15.41 -3.00
C LEU A 86 1.49 16.63 -2.06
N PRO A 87 1.26 17.84 -2.61
CA PRO A 87 0.88 19.02 -1.84
C PRO A 87 -0.37 18.79 -0.99
N GLU A 88 -0.52 19.56 0.10
CA GLU A 88 -1.65 19.42 1.03
C GLU A 88 -3.01 19.71 0.37
N GLU A 89 -3.06 20.63 -0.60
CA GLU A 89 -4.23 20.90 -1.42
C GLU A 89 -4.64 19.75 -2.36
N GLU A 90 -3.75 18.79 -2.61
CA GLU A 90 -4.02 17.63 -3.46
C GLU A 90 -4.44 16.40 -2.65
N ASN A 91 -5.28 15.57 -3.25
CA ASN A 91 -5.80 14.39 -2.56
C ASN A 91 -4.84 13.19 -2.67
N GLY A 92 -3.94 13.03 -1.70
CA GLY A 92 -3.04 11.87 -1.61
C GLY A 92 -3.66 10.57 -1.13
N ALA A 93 -4.86 10.63 -0.52
CA ALA A 93 -5.49 9.47 0.11
C ALA A 93 -5.64 8.23 -0.80
N PRO A 94 -6.05 8.34 -2.08
CA PRO A 94 -6.14 7.18 -2.96
C PRO A 94 -4.81 6.45 -3.18
N PHE A 95 -3.70 7.19 -3.21
CA PHE A 95 -2.37 6.58 -3.35
C PHE A 95 -1.95 5.82 -2.11
N ALA A 96 -2.29 6.32 -0.92
CA ALA A 96 -2.08 5.59 0.34
C ALA A 96 -2.93 4.31 0.37
N VAL A 97 -4.21 4.39 0.02
CA VAL A 97 -5.11 3.22 -0.11
C VAL A 97 -4.52 2.17 -1.04
N ALA A 98 -4.13 2.56 -2.25
CA ALA A 98 -3.53 1.63 -3.22
C ALA A 98 -2.25 0.98 -2.70
N SER A 99 -1.47 1.74 -1.91
CA SER A 99 -0.23 1.23 -1.29
C SER A 99 -0.52 0.19 -0.21
N ILE A 100 -1.60 0.34 0.56
CA ILE A 100 -1.99 -0.63 1.60
C ILE A 100 -2.45 -1.93 0.95
N TYR A 101 -3.25 -1.87 -0.13
CA TYR A 101 -3.62 -3.08 -0.87
C TYR A 101 -2.40 -3.83 -1.42
N GLU A 102 -1.37 -3.13 -1.89
CA GLU A 102 -0.12 -3.77 -2.31
C GLU A 102 0.61 -4.44 -1.13
N VAL A 103 0.57 -3.86 0.07
CA VAL A 103 1.12 -4.46 1.29
C VAL A 103 0.33 -5.72 1.68
N GLU A 104 -1.00 -5.66 1.67
CA GLU A 104 -1.86 -6.81 1.97
C GLU A 104 -1.65 -7.95 0.97
N GLU A 105 -1.53 -7.65 -0.33
CA GLU A 105 -1.23 -8.65 -1.35
C GLU A 105 0.16 -9.26 -1.15
N LEU A 106 1.19 -8.45 -0.85
CA LEU A 106 2.51 -8.96 -0.53
C LEU A 106 2.48 -9.91 0.68
N ILE A 107 1.75 -9.56 1.74
CA ILE A 107 1.60 -10.42 2.92
C ILE A 107 0.89 -11.71 2.56
N ALA A 108 -0.19 -11.64 1.77
CA ALA A 108 -0.92 -12.81 1.32
C ALA A 108 -0.05 -13.73 0.46
N ASP A 109 0.70 -13.17 -0.51
CA ASP A 109 1.57 -13.93 -1.41
C ASP A 109 2.68 -14.68 -0.66
N GLU A 110 3.24 -14.07 0.39
CA GLU A 110 4.43 -14.60 1.09
C GLU A 110 4.09 -15.45 2.32
N LEU A 111 2.94 -15.23 2.96
CA LEU A 111 2.53 -15.94 4.18
C LEU A 111 1.38 -16.92 3.96
N ASP A 112 0.90 -17.12 2.73
CA ASP A 112 -0.10 -18.16 2.44
C ASP A 112 0.46 -19.55 2.79
N PRO A 113 -0.09 -20.24 3.81
CA PRO A 113 0.36 -21.58 4.19
C PRO A 113 0.06 -22.65 3.14
N LEU A 114 -0.69 -22.33 2.07
CA LEU A 114 -0.99 -23.22 0.95
C LEU A 114 0.00 -23.07 -0.23
N GLY A 115 1.11 -22.34 -0.03
CA GLY A 115 2.17 -22.10 -1.02
C GLY A 115 3.03 -23.31 -1.41
N GLU A 116 2.69 -24.53 -0.96
CA GLU A 116 3.13 -25.84 -1.51
C GLU A 116 2.06 -26.92 -1.33
#